data_AF-A0A961VVR9-F1
#
_entry.id   AF-A0A961VVR9-F1
#
_cell.length_a   1.000
_cell.length_b   1.000
_cell.length_c   1.000
_cell.angle_alpha   90.00
_cell.angle_beta   90.00
_cell.angle_gamma   90.00
#
_symmetry.space_group_name_H-M   'P 1'
#
loop_
_entity.id
_entity.type
_entity.pdbx_description
1 polymer ?
#
loop_
_entity_poly.entity_id
_entity_poly.type
_entity_poly.pdbx_seq_one_letter_code
_entity_poly.pdbx_strand_id
1 'polypeptide(L)' 'SEDKPVGTVHFALARRGSHAHHIVRNFGDIGRSEVRLATVRTALELIAAAVAATSAASG' A
#
# COMPACT_ATOMS: atom_id res chain seq x y z
N SER A 1 -11.40 4.10 -18.53
CA SER A 1 -12.66 4.57 -17.97
C SER A 1 -12.37 5.71 -17.02
N GLU A 2 -13.14 6.78 -17.10
CA GLU A 2 -12.98 7.97 -16.24
C GLU A 2 -13.06 7.63 -14.74
N ASP A 3 -13.70 6.50 -14.39
CA ASP A 3 -13.80 5.99 -13.01
C ASP A 3 -12.52 5.34 -12.44
N LYS A 4 -11.50 5.08 -13.26
CA LYS A 4 -10.22 4.47 -12.82
C LYS A 4 -9.05 5.19 -13.49
N PRO A 5 -8.57 6.31 -12.91
CA PRO A 5 -7.46 7.06 -13.50
C PRO A 5 -6.20 6.20 -13.59
N VAL A 6 -5.41 6.44 -14.64
CA VAL A 6 -4.12 5.77 -14.86
C VAL A 6 -3.22 5.98 -13.64
N GLY A 7 -2.56 4.91 -13.20
CA GLY A 7 -1.71 4.95 -12.01
C GLY A 7 -2.46 4.71 -10.69
N THR A 8 -3.77 4.44 -10.71
CA THR A 8 -4.53 4.07 -9.50
C THR A 8 -4.22 2.63 -9.07
N VAL A 9 -3.83 2.45 -7.80
CA VAL A 9 -3.56 1.15 -7.19
C VAL A 9 -4.20 1.08 -5.81
N HIS A 10 -4.94 0.00 -5.57
CA HIS A 10 -5.54 -0.31 -4.28
C HIS A 10 -4.63 -1.27 -3.53
N PHE A 11 -4.32 -0.97 -2.27
CA PHE A 11 -3.53 -1.82 -1.40
C PHE A 11 -4.38 -2.30 -0.24
N ALA A 12 -4.27 -3.58 0.09
CA ALA A 12 -4.84 -4.16 1.29
C ALA A 12 -3.74 -4.89 2.07
N LEU A 13 -3.65 -4.62 3.37
CA LEU A 13 -2.75 -5.31 4.29
C LEU A 13 -3.60 -6.02 5.34
N ALA A 14 -3.53 -7.35 5.33
CA ALA A 14 -4.17 -8.18 6.33
C ALA A 14 -3.11 -8.79 7.25
N ARG A 15 -3.40 -8.81 8.55
CA ARG A 15 -2.53 -9.39 9.56
C ARG A 15 -3.37 -10.13 10.59
N ARG A 16 -2.90 -11.30 11.02
CA ARG A 16 -3.57 -12.10 12.05
C ARG A 16 -3.71 -11.30 13.36
N GLY A 17 -4.91 -11.26 13.91
CA GLY A 17 -5.20 -10.52 15.14
C GLY A 17 -5.32 -9.01 14.95
N SER A 18 -5.37 -8.51 13.72
CA SER A 18 -5.54 -7.08 13.42
C SER A 18 -6.60 -6.87 12.34
N HIS A 19 -7.21 -5.69 12.33
CA HIS A 19 -8.11 -5.30 11.23
C HIS A 19 -7.33 -5.15 9.92
N ALA A 20 -7.96 -5.51 8.81
CA ALA A 20 -7.38 -5.28 7.49
C ALA A 20 -7.33 -3.77 7.21
N HIS A 21 -6.16 -3.29 6.77
CA HIS A 21 -5.96 -1.91 6.37
C HIS A 21 -6.07 -1.80 4.85
N HIS A 22 -6.91 -0.88 4.37
CA HIS A 22 -7.04 -0.58 2.94
C HIS A 22 -6.60 0.86 2.67
N ILE A 23 -5.82 1.07 1.61
CA ILE A 23 -5.52 2.40 1.08
C ILE A 23 -5.62 2.41 -0.44
N VAL A 24 -5.85 3.61 -0.98
CA VAL A 24 -5.73 3.87 -2.41
C VAL A 24 -4.57 4.83 -2.63
N ARG A 25 -3.74 4.56 -3.63
CA ARG A 25 -2.74 5.49 -4.15
C ARG A 25 -3.02 5.76 -5.62
N ASN A 26 -2.87 7.02 -6.00
CA ASN A 26 -2.82 7.42 -7.39
C ASN A 26 -1.40 7.89 -7.68
N PHE A 27 -0.66 7.12 -8.47
CA PHE A 27 0.70 7.45 -8.89
C PHE A 27 0.74 8.39 -10.09
N GLY A 28 -0.42 8.69 -10.69
CA GLY A 28 -0.53 9.43 -11.93
C GLY A 28 0.01 8.66 -13.14
N ASP A 29 0.01 9.33 -14.28
CA ASP A 29 0.50 8.76 -15.54
C ASP A 29 2.03 8.88 -15.66
N ILE A 30 2.75 8.16 -14.79
CA ILE A 30 4.22 8.15 -14.76
C ILE A 30 4.85 7.02 -15.59
N GLY A 31 4.03 6.28 -16.35
CA GLY A 31 4.46 5.09 -17.08
C GLY A 31 4.32 3.79 -16.29
N ARG A 32 4.15 2.68 -17.02
CA ARG A 32 3.80 1.38 -16.42
C ARG A 32 4.90 0.80 -15.53
N SER A 33 6.17 1.00 -15.89
CA SER A 33 7.30 0.44 -15.13
C SER A 33 7.46 1.16 -13.81
N GLU A 34 7.31 2.48 -13.82
CA GLU A 34 7.42 3.38 -12.69
C GLU A 34 6.26 3.16 -11.72
N VAL A 35 5.02 3.04 -12.23
CA VAL A 35 3.85 2.65 -11.40
C VAL A 35 4.10 1.32 -10.69
N ARG A 36 4.69 0.33 -11.38
CA ARG A 36 4.99 -0.98 -10.77
C ARG A 36 6.05 -0.87 -9.66
N LEU A 37 7.13 -0.12 -9.88
CA LEU A 37 8.16 0.10 -8.87
C LEU A 37 7.63 0.87 -7.67
N ALA A 38 6.85 1.92 -7.89
CA ALA A 38 6.19 2.70 -6.84
C ALA A 38 5.21 1.84 -6.03
N THR A 39 4.52 0.92 -6.71
CA THR A 39 3.63 -0.06 -6.06
C THR A 39 4.37 -0.98 -5.12
N VAL A 40 5.49 -1.57 -5.56
CA VAL A 40 6.31 -2.45 -4.71
C VAL A 40 6.86 -1.69 -3.51
N ARG A 41 7.38 -0.47 -3.72
CA ARG A 41 7.87 0.40 -2.64
C ARG A 41 6.78 0.65 -1.60
N THR A 42 5.59 1.07 -2.03
CA THR A 42 4.45 1.35 -1.15
C THR A 42 4.03 0.10 -0.35
N ALA A 43 4.00 -1.07 -1.00
CA ALA A 43 3.65 -2.32 -0.33
C ALA A 43 4.66 -2.67 0.78
N LEU A 44 5.95 -2.48 0.53
CA LEU A 44 7.01 -2.70 1.52
C LEU A 44 6.91 -1.71 2.69
N GLU A 45 6.61 -0.44 2.41
CA GLU A 45 6.37 0.57 3.45
C GLU A 45 5.18 0.21 4.35
N LEU A 46 4.07 -0.26 3.77
CA LEU A 46 2.90 -0.73 4.53
C LEU A 46 3.25 -1.92 5.43
N ILE A 47 4.01 -2.89 4.93
CA ILE A 47 4.45 -4.05 5.71
C ILE A 47 5.38 -3.61 6.84
N ALA A 48 6.38 -2.76 6.56
CA ALA A 48 7.32 -2.27 7.56
C ALA A 48 6.61 -1.50 8.69
N ALA A 49 5.66 -0.64 8.34
CA ALA A 49 4.84 0.08 9.33
C ALA A 49 4.04 -0.88 10.22
N ALA A 50 3.42 -1.91 9.64
CA ALA A 50 2.65 -2.88 10.41
C ALA A 50 3.53 -3.75 11.33
N VAL A 51 4.76 -4.08 10.92
CA VAL A 51 5.73 -4.77 11.77
C VAL A 51 6.12 -3.88 12.95
N ALA A 52 6.50 -2.61 12.69
CA ALA A 52 6.90 -1.66 13.72
C ALA A 52 5.79 -1.39 14.74
N ALA A 53 4.54 -1.30 14.30
CA ALA A 53 3.38 -1.07 15.17
C ALA A 53 3.15 -2.19 16.20
N THR A 54 3.64 -3.41 15.95
CA THR A 54 3.50 -4.54 16.90
C THR A 54 4.45 -4.44 18.07
N SER A 55 5.69 -4.05 17.80
CA SER A 55 6.72 -3.88 18.83
C SER A 55 6.32 -2.80 19.84
N ALA A 56 5.54 -1.80 19.42
CA ALA A 56 5.03 -0.74 20.29
C ALA A 56 3.80 -1.15 21.14
N ALA A 57 3.02 -2.15 20.72
CA ALA A 57 1.80 -2.58 21.42
C ALA A 57 2.06 -3.66 22.50
N SER A 58 3.33 -3.99 22.76
CA SER A 58 3.75 -5.04 23.71
C SER A 58 4.33 -4.47 25.02
N GLY A 59 4.16 -3.17 25.26
CA GLY A 59 4.68 -2.44 26.43
C GLY A 59 3.57 -1.87 27.29
#